data_AF-U3TXF6-F1
#
_entry.id   AF-U3TXF6-F1
#
_cell.length_a   1.000
_cell.length_b   1.000
_cell.length_c   1.000
_cell.angle_alpha   90.00
_cell.angle_beta   90.00
_cell.angle_gamma   90.00
#
_symmetry.space_group_name_H-M   'P 1'
#
loop_
_entity.id
_entity.type
_entity.pdbx_description
1 polymer ?
#
loop_
_entity_poly.entity_id
_entity_poly.type
_entity_poly.pdbx_seq_one_letter_code
_entity_poly.pdbx_strand_id
1 'polypeptide(L)'
;MPLLLLPVLKQLSTQSRWQLWLTPAHKLNRSWMQQSGLPLEKSMHITESERLSTVESMVKALRTGNYSVVLAWIPYELSNEERLKLEQAAAEGEALGLIMRPQGRDLALSRQPNSAKIPSDLFH
;
A
#
# COMPACT_ATOMS: atom_id res chain seq x y z
N MET A 1 15.30 -11.24 4.67
CA MET A 1 14.66 -10.84 3.41
C MET A 1 14.56 -9.32 3.38
N PRO A 2 15.34 -8.61 2.56
CA PRO A 2 15.33 -7.15 2.59
C PRO A 2 13.98 -6.63 2.09
N LEU A 3 13.42 -5.66 2.81
CA LEU A 3 12.23 -4.91 2.41
C LEU A 3 12.59 -4.05 1.19
N LEU A 4 12.38 -4.56 -0.03
CA LEU A 4 12.73 -3.86 -1.27
C LEU A 4 11.89 -2.60 -1.55
N LEU A 5 10.71 -2.50 -0.94
CA LEU A 5 9.80 -1.37 -1.17
C LEU A 5 10.40 -0.03 -0.73
N LEU A 6 10.97 0.03 0.49
CA LEU A 6 11.46 1.29 1.06
C LEU A 6 12.63 1.90 0.27
N PRO A 7 13.67 1.14 -0.11
CA PRO A 7 14.74 1.67 -0.97
C PRO A 7 14.24 2.20 -2.32
N VAL A 8 13.29 1.50 -2.96
CA VAL A 8 12.70 1.94 -4.23
C VAL A 8 11.94 3.26 -4.06
N LEU A 9 11.09 3.36 -3.02
CA LEU A 9 10.36 4.60 -2.75
C LEU A 9 11.29 5.77 -2.44
N LYS A 10 12.38 5.55 -1.70
CA LYS A 10 13.42 6.57 -1.48
C LYS A 10 14.06 7.00 -2.79
N GLN A 11 14.44 6.07 -3.66
CA GLN A 11 15.03 6.40 -4.94
C GLN A 11 14.08 7.22 -5.82
N LEU A 12 12.80 6.85 -5.89
CA LEU A 12 11.81 7.59 -6.67
C LEU A 12 11.53 8.98 -6.11
N SER A 13 11.72 9.18 -4.81
CA SER A 13 11.49 10.48 -4.15
C SER A 13 12.45 11.58 -4.63
N THR A 14 13.60 11.21 -5.19
CA THR A 14 14.59 12.15 -5.74
C THR A 14 14.18 12.71 -7.10
N GLN A 15 13.20 12.10 -7.78
CA GLN A 15 12.77 12.47 -9.15
C GLN A 15 11.90 13.74 -9.21
N SER A 16 11.78 14.52 -8.12
CA SER A 16 10.93 15.72 -8.01
C SER A 16 9.44 15.54 -8.36
N ARG A 17 8.96 14.30 -8.49
CA ARG A 17 7.57 13.95 -8.80
C ARG A 17 6.84 13.44 -7.57
N TRP A 18 5.51 13.41 -7.63
CA TRP A 18 4.66 12.99 -6.52
C TRP A 18 4.67 11.46 -6.34
N GLN A 19 4.41 10.99 -5.12
CA GLN A 19 4.17 9.58 -4.81
C GLN A 19 2.71 9.45 -4.35
N LEU A 20 1.88 8.77 -5.14
CA LEU A 20 0.45 8.64 -4.84
C LEU A 20 0.16 7.32 -4.11
N TRP A 21 -0.68 7.38 -3.07
CA TRP A 21 -1.12 6.22 -2.32
C TRP A 21 -2.66 6.13 -2.36
N LEU A 22 -3.17 5.09 -3.02
CA LEU A 22 -4.59 4.74 -3.08
C LEU A 22 -4.80 3.60 -2.06
N THR A 23 -5.38 3.91 -0.90
CA THR A 23 -5.56 2.92 0.18
C THR A 23 -7.01 2.87 0.67
N PRO A 24 -7.52 1.68 1.01
CA PRO A 24 -8.95 1.49 1.27
C PRO A 24 -9.47 2.04 2.60
N ALA A 25 -8.62 2.41 3.58
CA ALA A 25 -9.13 3.00 4.83
C ALA A 25 -8.06 3.59 5.78
N HIS A 26 -6.85 3.04 5.81
CA HIS A 26 -5.88 3.42 6.83
C HIS A 26 -5.00 4.58 6.36
N LYS A 27 -5.10 5.72 7.04
CA LYS A 27 -4.15 6.81 6.85
C LYS A 27 -2.73 6.28 7.09
N LEU A 28 -1.84 6.48 6.11
CA LEU A 28 -0.42 6.19 6.26
C LEU A 28 0.11 6.84 7.55
N ASN A 29 0.81 6.04 8.35
CA ASN A 29 1.40 6.51 9.59
C ASN A 29 2.51 7.53 9.24
N ARG A 30 2.27 8.80 9.59
CA ARG A 30 3.22 9.89 9.31
C ARG A 30 4.56 9.66 9.99
N SER A 31 4.56 9.18 11.24
CA SER A 31 5.79 8.88 11.98
C SER A 31 6.60 7.78 11.28
N TRP A 32 5.93 6.76 10.74
CA TRP A 32 6.60 5.72 9.94
C TRP A 32 7.19 6.29 8.65
N MET A 33 6.49 7.18 7.95
CA MET A 33 7.02 7.83 6.74
C MET A 33 8.27 8.67 7.05
N GLN A 34 8.24 9.44 8.14
CA GLN A 34 9.38 10.24 8.61
C GLN A 34 10.60 9.37 8.95
N GLN A 35 10.39 8.33 9.78
CA GLN A 35 11.45 7.40 10.17
C GLN A 35 12.01 6.63 8.97
N SER A 36 11.17 6.39 7.96
CA SER A 36 11.56 5.74 6.72
C SER A 36 12.26 6.69 5.75
N GLY A 37 12.38 7.98 6.02
CA GLY A 37 13.01 8.97 5.14
C GLY A 37 12.25 9.22 3.82
N LEU A 38 10.94 9.00 3.80
CA LEU A 38 10.07 9.31 2.66
C LEU A 38 9.53 10.75 2.79
N PRO A 39 9.47 11.53 1.70
CA PRO A 39 8.96 12.89 1.76
C PRO A 39 7.45 12.90 2.01
N LEU A 40 7.04 13.39 3.19
CA LEU A 40 5.62 13.50 3.54
C LEU A 40 4.88 14.54 2.71
N GLU A 41 5.60 15.53 2.18
CA GLU A 41 5.02 16.65 1.43
C GLU A 41 4.56 16.25 0.02
N LYS A 42 5.03 15.10 -0.49
CA LYS A 42 4.74 14.61 -1.85
C LYS A 42 3.90 13.34 -1.86
N SER A 43 3.25 13.03 -0.73
CA SER A 43 2.41 11.85 -0.57
C SER A 43 0.94 12.26 -0.55
N MET A 44 0.21 11.94 -1.63
CA MET A 44 -1.24 12.18 -1.70
C MET A 44 -1.99 10.89 -1.35
N HIS A 45 -3.07 11.02 -0.57
CA HIS A 45 -3.92 9.89 -0.20
C HIS A 45 -5.35 10.18 -0.63
N ILE A 46 -5.90 9.30 -1.45
CA ILE A 46 -7.32 9.30 -1.81
C ILE A 46 -7.96 8.12 -1.09
N THR A 47 -8.86 8.42 -0.14
CA THR A 47 -9.78 7.42 0.40
C THR A 47 -10.88 7.26 -0.63
N GLU A 48 -10.99 6.06 -1.17
CA GLU A 48 -11.89 5.73 -2.27
C GLU A 48 -13.34 6.06 -1.89
N SER A 49 -13.81 7.22 -2.33
CA SER A 49 -15.22 7.60 -2.24
C SER A 49 -15.90 6.93 -3.43
N GLU A 50 -16.73 5.93 -3.14
CA GLU A 50 -17.71 5.11 -3.91
C GLU A 50 -17.99 5.31 -5.43
N ARG A 51 -17.36 6.24 -6.15
CA ARG A 51 -17.68 6.62 -7.54
C ARG A 51 -16.68 6.16 -8.59
N LEU A 52 -15.44 5.80 -8.23
CA LEU A 52 -14.41 5.33 -9.17
C LEU A 52 -13.75 4.07 -8.63
N SER A 53 -13.49 3.09 -9.51
CA SER A 53 -12.69 1.92 -9.14
C SER A 53 -11.23 2.31 -8.87
N THR A 54 -10.54 1.55 -8.02
CA THR A 54 -9.11 1.74 -7.72
C THR A 54 -8.26 1.71 -8.99
N VAL A 55 -8.57 0.78 -9.91
CA VAL A 55 -7.86 0.64 -11.18
C VAL A 55 -8.02 1.88 -12.05
N GLU A 56 -9.24 2.38 -12.22
CA GLU A 56 -9.49 3.59 -13.04
C GLU A 56 -8.79 4.82 -12.44
N SER A 57 -8.80 4.93 -11.11
CA SER A 57 -8.09 6.01 -10.40
C SER A 57 -6.58 5.91 -10.60
N MET A 58 -6.04 4.69 -10.51
CA MET A 58 -4.62 4.42 -10.74
C MET A 58 -4.19 4.71 -12.19
N VAL A 59 -4.98 4.26 -13.18
CA VAL A 59 -4.74 4.54 -14.61
C VAL A 59 -4.69 6.05 -14.86
N LYS A 60 -5.67 6.80 -14.36
CA LYS A 60 -5.71 8.26 -14.54
C LYS A 60 -4.51 8.92 -13.91
N ALA A 61 -4.13 8.53 -12.69
CA ALA A 61 -2.97 9.08 -12.01
C ALA A 61 -1.66 8.79 -12.76
N LEU A 62 -1.42 7.55 -13.17
CA LEU A 62 -0.22 7.16 -13.92
C LEU A 62 -0.08 8.02 -15.19
N ARG A 63 -1.16 8.14 -15.96
CA ARG A 63 -1.17 8.92 -17.21
C ARG A 63 -0.86 10.40 -17.07
N THR A 64 -0.97 11.00 -15.88
CA THR A 64 -0.72 12.44 -15.75
C THR A 64 0.76 12.80 -15.83
N GLY A 65 1.68 11.84 -15.70
CA GLY A 65 3.13 12.09 -15.67
C GLY A 65 3.63 12.81 -14.40
N ASN A 66 2.72 13.25 -13.53
CA ASN A 66 3.06 14.01 -12.31
C ASN A 66 3.57 13.13 -11.16
N TYR A 67 3.40 11.81 -11.26
CA TYR A 67 3.76 10.86 -10.23
C TYR A 67 4.93 9.98 -10.66
N SER A 68 5.95 9.82 -9.81
CA SER A 68 7.00 8.81 -10.05
C SER A 68 6.52 7.40 -9.72
N VAL A 69 5.56 7.29 -8.80
CA VAL A 69 4.94 6.02 -8.40
C VAL A 69 3.50 6.22 -7.97
N VAL A 70 2.65 5.27 -8.33
CA VAL A 70 1.28 5.15 -7.82
C VAL A 70 1.14 3.78 -7.15
N LEU A 71 0.81 3.79 -5.86
CA LEU A 71 0.57 2.60 -5.06
C LEU A 71 -0.93 2.40 -4.87
N ALA A 72 -1.42 1.18 -5.03
CA ALA A 72 -2.82 0.84 -4.82
C ALA A 72 -2.99 -0.48 -4.07
N TRP A 73 -3.96 -0.55 -3.16
CA TRP A 73 -4.40 -1.81 -2.58
C TRP A 73 -5.58 -2.36 -3.37
N ILE A 74 -5.35 -3.45 -4.09
CA ILE A 74 -6.37 -4.11 -4.90
C ILE A 74 -6.57 -5.51 -4.32
N PRO A 75 -7.69 -5.77 -3.62
CA PRO A 75 -7.89 -7.02 -2.87
C PRO A 75 -8.30 -8.20 -3.77
N TYR A 76 -8.43 -7.97 -5.08
CA TYR A 76 -8.83 -8.96 -6.07
C TYR A 76 -7.74 -9.17 -7.13
N GLU A 77 -7.83 -10.27 -7.86
CA GLU A 77 -6.96 -10.53 -8.99
C GLU A 77 -7.34 -9.68 -10.18
N LEU A 78 -6.39 -8.92 -10.71
CA LEU A 78 -6.60 -8.13 -11.92
C LEU A 78 -6.80 -9.02 -13.14
N SER A 79 -7.82 -8.70 -13.92
CA SER A 79 -7.99 -9.23 -15.27
C SER A 79 -6.84 -8.80 -16.19
N ASN A 80 -6.67 -9.53 -17.30
CA ASN A 80 -5.67 -9.17 -18.31
C ASN A 80 -5.89 -7.78 -18.89
N GLU A 81 -7.15 -7.36 -19.04
CA GLU A 81 -7.49 -6.03 -19.55
C GLU A 81 -7.08 -4.92 -18.57
N GLU A 82 -7.35 -5.10 -17.27
CA GLU A 82 -6.92 -4.15 -16.23
C GLU A 82 -5.39 -4.06 -16.15
N ARG A 83 -4.69 -5.20 -16.22
CA ARG A 83 -3.22 -5.24 -16.24
C ARG A 83 -2.67 -4.46 -17.42
N LEU A 84 -3.17 -4.72 -18.63
CA LEU A 84 -2.73 -4.04 -19.84
C LEU A 84 -2.97 -2.53 -19.76
N LYS A 85 -4.14 -2.11 -19.26
CA LYS A 85 -4.46 -0.68 -19.05
C LYS A 85 -3.48 -0.01 -18.09
N LEU A 86 -3.13 -0.68 -17.00
CA LEU A 86 -2.19 -0.15 -16.01
C LEU A 86 -0.76 -0.09 -16.54
N GLU A 87 -0.31 -1.12 -17.26
CA GLU A 87 1.02 -1.16 -17.89
C GLU A 87 1.16 -0.04 -18.93
N GLN A 88 0.16 0.13 -19.79
CA GLN A 88 0.15 1.20 -20.78
C GLN A 88 0.16 2.58 -20.12
N ALA A 89 -0.67 2.79 -19.11
CA ALA A 89 -0.72 4.05 -18.35
C ALA A 89 0.60 4.37 -17.65
N ALA A 90 1.26 3.36 -17.08
CA ALA A 90 2.57 3.48 -16.43
C ALA A 90 3.66 3.86 -17.44
N ALA A 91 3.66 3.24 -18.63
CA ALA A 91 4.57 3.58 -19.70
C ALA A 91 4.34 5.00 -20.24
N GLU A 92 3.09 5.38 -20.51
CA GLU A 92 2.69 6.71 -20.97
C GLU A 92 3.12 7.81 -19.99
N GLY A 93 2.96 7.55 -18.69
CA GLY A 93 3.31 8.48 -17.63
C GLY A 93 4.76 8.38 -17.14
N GLU A 94 5.58 7.50 -17.70
CA GLU A 94 6.94 7.19 -17.21
C GLU A 94 6.96 6.97 -15.67
N ALA A 95 5.99 6.22 -15.16
CA ALA A 95 5.73 6.06 -13.74
C ALA A 95 5.70 4.58 -13.34
N LEU A 96 5.98 4.29 -12.07
CA LEU A 96 5.87 2.93 -11.55
C LEU A 96 4.48 2.69 -10.95
N GLY A 97 3.79 1.63 -11.40
CA GLY A 97 2.57 1.14 -10.75
C GLY A 97 2.88 0.02 -9.76
N LEU A 98 2.54 0.19 -8.48
CA LEU A 98 2.71 -0.85 -7.45
C LEU A 98 1.36 -1.28 -6.88
N ILE A 99 1.06 -2.57 -6.97
CA ILE A 99 -0.18 -3.13 -6.44
C ILE A 99 0.14 -3.93 -5.19
N MET A 100 -0.43 -3.49 -4.08
CA MET A 100 -0.32 -4.14 -2.79
C MET A 100 -1.47 -5.13 -2.63
N ARG A 101 -1.11 -6.36 -2.26
CA ARG A 101 -2.08 -7.40 -1.90
C ARG A 101 -2.01 -7.62 -0.40
N PRO A 102 -3.14 -7.56 0.33
CA PRO A 102 -3.14 -7.97 1.73
C PRO A 102 -2.74 -9.44 1.77
N GLN A 103 -1.58 -9.76 2.34
CA GLN A 103 -1.29 -11.14 2.70
C GLN A 103 -2.31 -11.53 3.76
N GLY A 104 -3.04 -12.61 3.51
CA GLY A 104 -4.21 -13.01 4.28
C GLY A 104 -4.00 -12.94 5.79
N ARG A 105 -5.07 -12.61 6.51
CA ARG A 105 -5.19 -12.62 7.96
C ARG A 105 -5.07 -14.03 8.58
N ASP A 106 -4.17 -14.88 8.10
CA ASP A 106 -4.02 -16.25 8.63
C ASP A 106 -3.11 -16.34 9.87
N LEU A 107 -2.42 -15.26 10.26
CA LEU A 107 -1.61 -15.26 11.49
C LEU A 107 -2.31 -14.61 12.70
N ALA A 108 -3.38 -13.85 12.50
CA ALA A 108 -4.05 -13.12 13.60
C ALA A 108 -5.22 -13.88 14.26
N LEU A 109 -5.51 -15.11 13.81
CA LEU A 109 -6.48 -16.01 14.46
C LEU A 109 -5.82 -17.29 14.99
N SER A 110 -4.50 -17.28 15.22
CA SER A 110 -3.92 -18.14 16.25
C SER A 110 -4.38 -17.62 17.61
N ARG A 111 -5.64 -17.92 17.91
CA ARG A 111 -6.25 -18.00 19.22
C ARG A 111 -5.22 -18.62 20.14
N GLN A 112 -4.55 -17.81 20.97
CA GLN A 112 -3.88 -18.36 22.14
C GLN A 112 -4.97 -19.10 22.92
N PRO A 113 -4.90 -20.44 23.10
CA PRO A 113 -5.74 -21.08 24.09
C PRO A 113 -5.28 -20.53 25.43
N ASN A 114 -6.05 -19.56 25.90
CA ASN A 114 -6.02 -19.10 27.27
C ASN A 114 -6.36 -20.30 28.17
N SER A 115 -5.35 -21.00 28.65
CA SER A 115 -5.49 -21.94 29.77
C SER A 115 -4.14 -22.15 30.47
N ALA A 116 -3.54 -21.08 30.96
CA ALA A 116 -2.73 -21.22 32.18
C ALA A 116 -3.71 -21.40 33.34
N LYS A 117 -4.18 -22.64 33.55
CA LYS A 117 -4.77 -23.03 34.83
C LYS A 117 -3.62 -22.96 35.83
N ILE A 118 -3.58 -21.89 36.63
CA ILE A 118 -2.73 -21.81 37.81
C ILE A 118 -3.55 -22.50 38.93
N PRO A 119 -3.27 -23.76 39.31
CA PRO A 119 -3.87 -24.30 40.52
C PRO A 119 -3.31 -23.50 41.70
N SER A 120 -4.21 -22.77 42.34
CA SER A 120 -3.94 -22.03 43.58
C SER A 120 -4.30 -22.95 44.73
N ASP A 121 -3.41 -23.88 45.09
CA ASP A 121 -3.59 -24.74 46.27
C ASP A 121 -2.54 -24.40 47.32
N LEU A 122 -2.75 -23.28 48.01
CA LEU A 122 -2.03 -22.94 49.23
C LEU A 122 -2.95 -22.21 50.21
N PHE A 123 -4.00 -22.89 50.68
CA PHE A 123 -4.64 -22.63 51.97
C PHE A 123 -5.42 -23.87 52.42
N HIS A 124 -4.78 -24.72 53.24
CA HIS A 124 -5.27 -25.16 54.56
C HIS A 124 -4.32 -26.19 55.18
#